data_AF-A0A0V0Q0K0-F1
#
_entry.id   AF-A0A0V0Q0K0-F1
#
_cell.length_a   1.000
_cell.length_b   1.000
_cell.length_c   1.000
_cell.angle_alpha   90.00
_cell.angle_beta   90.00
_cell.angle_gamma   90.00
#
_symmetry.space_group_name_H-M   'P 1'
#
loop_
_entity.id
_entity.type
_entity.pdbx_description
1 polymer ?
#
loop_
_entity_poly.entity_id
_entity_poly.type
_entity_poly.pdbx_seq_one_letter_code
_entity_poly.pdbx_strand_id
1 'polypeptide(L)'
;MPPTRPRTGLFSRLSLAAAALVLPLSPGWAQAVPATTPASGTAAQVAAPKPRALTSITPAEIEAASYDGGDLPAGQSALTAKVQILLDRAGISPGVVDGWRGGMSESAVMAFQRRSGLPMTGRMDHAVWDLLQGYAAAPLTMAYTITEEDATGLVDRIPSDYAEKAAMTSQGYTSVLEKLAERFHMDEKFLAKLNPGARFQPGETIHATVPAKPIRAAVTRIIVDKETRRVAAYDAKGNMVADYPATVGSADTPSPHGNHVVDAVALNPTYTYNPHRNFKQGENDRVLIVPPGPNGPVGNVWIDLSEPTYGIHGTATPSQLFLNQSHGCVRLTNWDAWELAHMVKPKVTTVEFLPPGVRIADVTGASPMAAATQTAAVATIAGTRPPARGDRLPPPAIAEAPSIVAEVTPIPAATAVTEAAAATAAATVVTPEPLVITPEAPVSQEPLVPDTPHPLPVEEEPEYPSDPMLPESLPDQAPGSVTLYPQAG
;
A
#
# COMPACT_ATOMS: atom_id res chain seq x y z
N MET A 1 -24.77 -20.36 55.24
CA MET A 1 -25.59 -21.55 55.54
C MET A 1 -26.98 -21.39 54.91
N PRO A 2 -27.67 -22.48 54.54
CA PRO A 2 -28.98 -22.46 53.84
C PRO A 2 -30.16 -22.34 54.84
N PRO A 3 -31.41 -22.12 54.35
CA PRO A 3 -32.31 -23.20 53.91
C PRO A 3 -32.85 -22.97 52.46
N THR A 4 -32.81 -23.92 51.53
CA THR A 4 -33.64 -25.14 51.33
C THR A 4 -35.12 -24.93 50.97
N ARG A 5 -35.40 -25.23 49.69
CA ARG A 5 -36.65 -25.59 48.96
C ARG A 5 -37.75 -26.31 49.78
N PRO A 6 -39.06 -26.30 49.36
CA PRO A 6 -39.45 -26.70 47.99
C PRO A 6 -40.67 -26.01 47.31
N ARG A 7 -40.78 -26.29 46.00
CA ARG A 7 -42.03 -26.25 45.23
C ARG A 7 -42.09 -27.49 44.33
N THR A 8 -43.18 -28.24 44.44
CA THR A 8 -43.65 -29.18 43.41
C THR A 8 -44.30 -28.38 42.26
N GLY A 9 -44.49 -28.90 41.06
CA GLY A 9 -44.16 -30.25 40.56
C GLY A 9 -45.36 -30.90 39.88
N LEU A 10 -45.59 -30.59 38.60
CA LEU A 10 -46.53 -31.31 37.74
C LEU A 10 -46.02 -31.32 36.31
N PHE A 11 -45.97 -32.51 35.69
CA PHE A 11 -45.68 -32.67 34.27
C PHE A 11 -46.99 -32.63 33.46
N SER A 12 -46.94 -32.06 32.26
CA SER A 12 -47.80 -32.52 31.17
C SER A 12 -47.05 -32.41 29.84
N ARG A 13 -47.20 -33.43 28.99
CA ARG A 13 -46.66 -33.45 27.62
C ARG A 13 -47.76 -33.02 26.67
N LEU A 14 -47.47 -32.12 25.73
CA LEU A 14 -48.32 -31.92 24.56
C LEU A 14 -47.47 -32.05 23.29
N SER A 15 -47.72 -33.11 22.53
CA SER A 15 -47.26 -33.23 21.15
C SER A 15 -48.27 -32.52 20.24
N LEU A 16 -47.80 -31.87 19.17
CA LEU A 16 -48.66 -31.48 18.05
C LEU A 16 -48.03 -31.99 16.74
N ALA A 17 -48.87 -32.52 15.85
CA ALA A 17 -48.43 -33.22 14.65
C ALA A 17 -48.40 -32.31 13.42
N ALA A 18 -47.60 -32.69 12.41
CA ALA A 18 -47.57 -32.03 11.11
C ALA A 18 -48.83 -32.36 10.29
N ALA A 19 -49.27 -31.41 9.47
CA ALA A 19 -50.31 -31.58 8.47
C ALA A 19 -49.79 -31.10 7.11
N ALA A 20 -49.48 -32.05 6.21
CA ALA A 20 -49.18 -31.77 4.81
C ALA A 20 -50.45 -31.99 3.98
N LEU A 21 -50.87 -30.98 3.21
CA LEU A 21 -52.05 -31.06 2.37
C LEU A 21 -51.66 -31.36 0.92
N VAL A 22 -52.00 -32.56 0.45
CA VAL A 22 -51.89 -32.96 -0.97
C VAL A 22 -53.31 -33.18 -1.49
N LEU A 23 -53.65 -32.57 -2.63
CA LEU A 23 -54.90 -32.81 -3.35
C LEU A 23 -54.59 -33.12 -4.83
N PRO A 24 -55.37 -34.01 -5.49
CA PRO A 24 -54.94 -34.69 -6.70
C PRO A 24 -55.29 -33.94 -8.00
N LEU A 25 -54.54 -34.26 -9.05
CA LEU A 25 -54.89 -34.00 -10.45
C LEU A 25 -56.01 -34.95 -10.92
N SER A 26 -56.81 -34.50 -11.89
CA SER A 26 -57.66 -35.37 -12.72
C SER A 26 -57.84 -34.73 -14.10
N PRO A 27 -57.88 -35.52 -15.20
CA PRO A 27 -57.79 -34.98 -16.56
C PRO A 27 -59.15 -34.54 -17.13
N GLY A 28 -59.15 -33.44 -17.89
CA GLY A 28 -60.25 -33.01 -18.75
C GLY A 28 -59.82 -33.06 -20.23
N TRP A 29 -60.64 -33.66 -21.09
CA TRP A 29 -60.37 -33.75 -22.53
C TRP A 29 -60.69 -32.45 -23.28
N ALA A 30 -60.08 -32.33 -24.48
CA ALA A 30 -60.16 -31.12 -25.30
C ALA A 30 -61.56 -30.89 -25.92
N GLN A 31 -61.87 -29.61 -26.16
CA GLN A 31 -62.78 -29.19 -27.22
C GLN A 31 -62.01 -28.29 -28.20
N ALA A 32 -62.31 -28.41 -29.49
CA ALA A 32 -61.68 -27.65 -30.55
C ALA A 32 -62.67 -26.66 -31.18
N VAL A 33 -62.22 -25.42 -31.37
CA VAL A 33 -62.89 -24.35 -32.13
C VAL A 33 -61.79 -23.54 -32.86
N PRO A 34 -62.11 -22.82 -33.95
CA PRO A 34 -61.46 -23.12 -35.22
C PRO A 34 -60.23 -22.27 -35.53
N ALA A 35 -59.45 -22.73 -36.51
CA ALA A 35 -58.30 -22.01 -37.02
C ALA A 35 -58.72 -20.71 -37.74
N THR A 36 -58.44 -19.58 -37.11
CA THR A 36 -58.58 -18.24 -37.72
C THR A 36 -57.20 -17.72 -38.06
N THR A 37 -56.92 -17.50 -39.35
CA THR A 37 -55.59 -17.11 -39.86
C THR A 37 -55.17 -15.72 -39.35
N PRO A 38 -54.05 -15.59 -38.58
CA PRO A 38 -53.47 -14.28 -38.28
C PRO A 38 -52.79 -13.70 -39.53
N ALA A 39 -53.03 -12.43 -39.82
CA ALA A 39 -52.31 -11.72 -40.88
C ALA A 39 -50.84 -11.48 -40.50
N SER A 40 -49.98 -11.28 -41.51
CA SER A 40 -48.54 -11.04 -41.35
C SER A 40 -48.24 -9.71 -40.66
N GLY A 41 -48.28 -9.69 -39.34
CA GLY A 41 -47.74 -8.61 -38.51
C GLY A 41 -46.24 -8.81 -38.29
N THR A 42 -45.41 -7.88 -38.75
CA THR A 42 -43.95 -7.94 -38.58
C THR A 42 -43.56 -7.68 -37.12
N ALA A 43 -43.62 -8.71 -36.28
CA ALA A 43 -43.15 -8.68 -34.90
C ALA A 43 -41.63 -8.48 -34.88
N ALA A 44 -41.18 -7.24 -34.75
CA ALA A 44 -39.78 -6.91 -34.57
C ALA A 44 -39.28 -7.61 -33.29
N GLN A 45 -38.36 -8.56 -33.43
CA GLN A 45 -37.73 -9.20 -32.29
C GLN A 45 -36.94 -8.14 -31.52
N VAL A 46 -37.46 -7.76 -30.35
CA VAL A 46 -36.68 -7.05 -29.33
C VAL A 46 -35.61 -8.04 -28.86
N ALA A 47 -34.45 -7.96 -29.50
CA ALA A 47 -33.29 -8.75 -29.10
C ALA A 47 -32.99 -8.43 -27.62
N ALA A 48 -32.84 -9.47 -26.80
CA ALA A 48 -32.37 -9.30 -25.44
C ALA A 48 -31.06 -8.48 -25.48
N PRO A 49 -30.87 -7.50 -24.59
CA PRO A 49 -29.70 -6.63 -24.64
C PRO A 49 -28.45 -7.50 -24.57
N LYS A 50 -27.63 -7.46 -25.63
CA LYS A 50 -26.29 -8.06 -25.62
C LYS A 50 -25.58 -7.57 -24.36
N PRO A 51 -24.85 -8.43 -23.61
CA PRO A 51 -24.09 -7.99 -22.46
C PRO A 51 -23.19 -6.83 -22.92
N ARG A 52 -23.45 -5.63 -22.38
CA ARG A 52 -22.79 -4.40 -22.81
C ARG A 52 -21.31 -4.60 -22.56
N ALA A 53 -20.51 -4.66 -23.63
CA ALA A 53 -19.07 -4.79 -23.51
C ALA A 53 -18.58 -3.71 -22.55
N LEU A 54 -17.86 -4.11 -21.50
CA LEU A 54 -17.31 -3.19 -20.49
C LEU A 54 -16.53 -2.12 -21.25
N THR A 55 -17.08 -0.91 -21.26
CA THR A 55 -16.61 0.13 -22.17
C THR A 55 -15.19 0.50 -21.75
N SER A 56 -14.24 0.30 -22.65
CA SER A 56 -12.82 0.48 -22.40
C SER A 56 -12.53 1.97 -22.22
N ILE A 57 -12.57 2.42 -20.97
CA ILE A 57 -12.30 3.80 -20.57
C ILE A 57 -10.92 4.19 -21.10
N THR A 58 -10.88 5.19 -21.96
CA THR A 58 -9.65 5.76 -22.53
C THR A 58 -9.16 6.96 -21.71
N PRO A 59 -7.87 7.33 -21.80
CA PRO A 59 -7.36 8.54 -21.15
C PRO A 59 -8.11 9.80 -21.58
N ALA A 60 -8.43 9.91 -22.87
CA ALA A 60 -9.18 11.04 -23.42
C ALA A 60 -10.61 11.16 -22.85
N GLU A 61 -11.30 10.05 -22.60
CA GLU A 61 -12.59 10.06 -21.90
C GLU A 61 -12.45 10.45 -20.44
N ILE A 62 -11.34 10.11 -19.76
CA ILE A 62 -11.07 10.58 -18.39
C ILE A 62 -10.86 12.10 -18.38
N GLU A 63 -10.02 12.66 -19.25
CA GLU A 63 -9.83 14.11 -19.34
C GLU A 63 -11.15 14.85 -19.65
N ALA A 64 -11.86 14.38 -20.69
CA ALA A 64 -13.07 15.01 -21.20
C ALA A 64 -14.33 14.77 -20.34
N ALA A 65 -14.30 13.84 -19.38
CA ALA A 65 -15.46 13.56 -18.53
C ALA A 65 -15.96 14.82 -17.82
N SER A 66 -17.26 15.04 -17.92
CA SER A 66 -18.00 16.11 -17.25
C SER A 66 -19.11 15.51 -16.39
N TYR A 67 -19.63 16.31 -15.47
CA TYR A 67 -20.73 15.94 -14.58
C TYR A 67 -21.97 16.78 -14.95
N ASP A 68 -23.05 16.09 -15.31
CA ASP A 68 -24.31 16.65 -15.82
C ASP A 68 -25.46 16.61 -14.80
N GLY A 69 -25.28 15.89 -13.69
CA GLY A 69 -26.22 15.83 -12.57
C GLY A 69 -26.29 14.46 -11.91
N GLY A 70 -27.06 14.36 -10.83
CA GLY A 70 -27.28 13.10 -10.11
C GLY A 70 -26.08 12.67 -9.26
N ASP A 71 -25.86 11.37 -9.16
CA ASP A 71 -24.78 10.76 -8.37
C ASP A 71 -23.84 10.01 -9.33
N LEU A 72 -22.68 9.53 -8.86
CA LEU A 72 -21.73 8.81 -9.72
C LEU A 72 -22.40 7.65 -10.48
N PRO A 73 -22.03 7.41 -11.76
CA PRO A 73 -22.56 6.29 -12.53
C PRO A 73 -22.35 4.95 -11.83
N ALA A 74 -23.35 4.09 -11.89
CA ALA A 74 -23.24 2.73 -11.37
C ALA A 74 -22.27 1.90 -12.23
N GLY A 75 -21.31 1.24 -11.60
CA GLY A 75 -20.28 0.44 -12.27
C GLY A 75 -18.97 1.20 -12.49
N GLN A 76 -18.25 0.84 -13.57
CA GLN A 76 -16.98 1.44 -13.97
C GLN A 76 -17.24 2.61 -14.96
N SER A 77 -16.71 3.80 -14.70
CA SER A 77 -16.89 4.97 -15.59
C SER A 77 -15.69 5.94 -15.60
N ALA A 78 -15.50 6.63 -16.72
CA ALA A 78 -14.46 7.66 -16.87
C ALA A 78 -14.66 8.85 -15.91
N LEU A 79 -15.91 9.24 -15.67
CA LEU A 79 -16.26 10.29 -14.69
C LEU A 79 -15.88 9.87 -13.26
N THR A 80 -16.10 8.61 -12.89
CA THR A 80 -15.68 8.10 -11.58
C THR A 80 -14.16 8.10 -11.44
N ALA A 81 -13.42 7.68 -12.49
CA ALA A 81 -11.96 7.73 -12.49
C ALA A 81 -11.44 9.18 -12.36
N LYS A 82 -12.04 10.14 -13.09
CA LYS A 82 -11.75 11.58 -12.94
C LYS A 82 -11.99 12.06 -11.51
N VAL A 83 -13.13 11.74 -10.90
CA VAL A 83 -13.43 12.12 -9.51
C VAL A 83 -12.45 11.49 -8.52
N GLN A 84 -12.05 10.23 -8.70
CA GLN A 84 -11.00 9.58 -7.88
C GLN A 84 -9.66 10.34 -7.97
N ILE A 85 -9.18 10.65 -9.18
CA ILE A 85 -7.92 11.40 -9.39
C ILE A 85 -8.00 12.82 -8.80
N LEU A 86 -9.15 13.49 -8.91
CA LEU A 86 -9.36 14.82 -8.33
C LEU A 86 -9.41 14.77 -6.79
N LEU A 87 -9.95 13.71 -6.18
CA LEU A 87 -9.96 13.48 -4.73
C LEU A 87 -8.54 13.21 -4.19
N ASP A 88 -7.77 12.34 -4.84
CA ASP A 88 -6.34 12.09 -4.57
C ASP A 88 -5.54 13.41 -4.61
N ARG A 89 -5.72 14.20 -5.68
CA ARG A 89 -5.11 15.55 -5.81
C ARG A 89 -5.62 16.57 -4.80
N ALA A 90 -6.81 16.37 -4.25
CA ALA A 90 -7.30 17.17 -3.13
C ALA A 90 -6.70 16.74 -1.78
N GLY A 91 -5.95 15.63 -1.70
CA GLY A 91 -5.46 15.06 -0.44
C GLY A 91 -6.51 14.23 0.31
N ILE A 92 -7.53 13.74 -0.42
CA ILE A 92 -8.55 12.82 0.10
C ILE A 92 -8.44 11.53 -0.71
N SER A 93 -7.59 10.60 -0.29
CA SER A 93 -7.27 9.40 -1.09
C SER A 93 -8.56 8.60 -1.39
N PRO A 94 -8.78 8.19 -2.66
CA PRO A 94 -9.82 7.25 -3.03
C PRO A 94 -9.41 5.79 -2.74
N GLY A 95 -8.16 5.54 -2.35
CA GLY A 95 -7.50 4.25 -2.46
C GLY A 95 -6.98 4.09 -3.88
N VAL A 96 -7.15 2.91 -4.48
CA VAL A 96 -6.88 2.70 -5.91
C VAL A 96 -7.81 3.55 -6.79
N VAL A 97 -7.25 4.21 -7.81
CA VAL A 97 -8.03 4.65 -8.97
C VAL A 97 -8.36 3.42 -9.80
N ASP A 98 -9.64 3.05 -9.81
CA ASP A 98 -10.17 1.88 -10.51
C ASP A 98 -11.35 2.23 -11.44
N GLY A 99 -11.84 3.47 -11.39
CA GLY A 99 -13.01 3.94 -12.11
C GLY A 99 -14.35 3.40 -11.58
N TRP A 100 -14.39 2.64 -10.48
CA TRP A 100 -15.63 2.11 -9.93
C TRP A 100 -16.26 3.02 -8.89
N ARG A 101 -17.57 3.13 -8.95
CA ARG A 101 -18.37 3.63 -7.84
C ARG A 101 -18.50 2.53 -6.78
N GLY A 102 -17.44 2.35 -5.99
CA GLY A 102 -17.41 1.47 -4.81
C GLY A 102 -17.42 2.26 -3.50
N GLY A 103 -17.48 1.53 -2.37
CA GLY A 103 -17.54 2.14 -1.04
C GLY A 103 -16.33 3.03 -0.68
N MET A 104 -15.15 2.76 -1.25
CA MET A 104 -13.98 3.63 -1.07
C MET A 104 -14.22 5.00 -1.71
N SER A 105 -14.71 5.03 -2.96
CA SER A 105 -15.10 6.25 -3.68
C SER A 105 -16.18 7.05 -2.93
N GLU A 106 -17.23 6.39 -2.42
CA GLU A 106 -18.29 7.04 -1.64
C GLU A 106 -17.77 7.58 -0.28
N SER A 107 -16.85 6.87 0.37
CA SER A 107 -16.19 7.33 1.61
C SER A 107 -15.28 8.53 1.38
N ALA A 108 -14.57 8.59 0.23
CA ALA A 108 -13.70 9.70 -0.15
C ALA A 108 -14.52 10.96 -0.50
N VAL A 109 -15.63 10.81 -1.22
CA VAL A 109 -16.58 11.92 -1.44
C VAL A 109 -17.14 12.44 -0.10
N MET A 110 -17.48 11.54 0.83
CA MET A 110 -17.95 11.94 2.17
C MET A 110 -16.87 12.69 2.99
N ALA A 111 -15.61 12.27 2.91
CA ALA A 111 -14.49 12.96 3.56
C ALA A 111 -14.18 14.33 2.93
N PHE A 112 -14.27 14.44 1.60
CA PHE A 112 -14.15 15.71 0.88
C PHE A 112 -15.30 16.67 1.24
N GLN A 113 -16.55 16.19 1.29
CA GLN A 113 -17.69 16.96 1.78
C GLN A 113 -17.47 17.47 3.20
N ARG A 114 -17.03 16.60 4.12
CA ARG A 114 -16.69 16.95 5.51
C ARG A 114 -15.67 18.08 5.60
N ARG A 115 -14.59 18.01 4.80
CA ARG A 115 -13.56 19.06 4.77
C ARG A 115 -14.06 20.37 4.16
N SER A 116 -14.89 20.29 3.13
CA SER A 116 -15.47 21.44 2.41
C SER A 116 -16.68 22.05 3.13
N GLY A 117 -17.08 21.53 4.30
CA GLY A 117 -18.25 22.02 5.05
C GLY A 117 -19.60 21.67 4.41
N LEU A 118 -19.62 20.76 3.44
CA LEU A 118 -20.82 20.31 2.73
C LEU A 118 -21.55 19.20 3.53
N PRO A 119 -22.85 18.97 3.27
CA PRO A 119 -23.56 17.80 3.78
C PRO A 119 -22.84 16.49 3.39
N MET A 120 -22.51 15.68 4.39
CA MET A 120 -21.76 14.42 4.23
C MET A 120 -22.65 13.29 3.67
N THR A 121 -23.07 13.40 2.41
CA THR A 121 -23.94 12.41 1.76
C THR A 121 -23.19 11.21 1.21
N GLY A 122 -21.89 11.33 0.93
CA GLY A 122 -21.09 10.34 0.19
C GLY A 122 -21.45 10.24 -1.30
N ARG A 123 -22.31 11.15 -1.80
CA ARG A 123 -22.78 11.22 -3.18
C ARG A 123 -22.13 12.39 -3.91
N MET A 124 -21.95 12.27 -5.21
CA MET A 124 -21.63 13.45 -6.01
C MET A 124 -22.84 14.40 -6.07
N ASP A 125 -22.54 15.69 -6.15
CA ASP A 125 -23.46 16.76 -6.48
C ASP A 125 -22.67 17.91 -7.17
N HIS A 126 -23.35 18.98 -7.59
CA HIS A 126 -22.67 20.12 -8.24
C HIS A 126 -21.69 20.84 -7.29
N ALA A 127 -21.99 20.95 -6.00
CA ALA A 127 -21.11 21.65 -5.06
C ALA A 127 -19.80 20.85 -4.83
N VAL A 128 -19.86 19.53 -4.81
CA VAL A 128 -18.66 18.67 -4.81
C VAL A 128 -17.91 18.81 -6.13
N TRP A 129 -18.60 18.73 -7.28
CA TRP A 129 -17.98 18.82 -8.60
C TRP A 129 -17.25 20.14 -8.84
N ASP A 130 -17.89 21.28 -8.52
CA ASP A 130 -17.36 22.61 -8.76
C ASP A 130 -16.10 22.86 -7.91
N LEU A 131 -16.10 22.40 -6.64
CA LEU A 131 -14.92 22.44 -5.78
C LEU A 131 -13.79 21.53 -6.27
N LEU A 132 -14.11 20.35 -6.83
CA LEU A 132 -13.10 19.45 -7.40
C LEU A 132 -12.40 20.02 -8.64
N GLN A 133 -13.00 21.00 -9.35
CA GLN A 133 -12.34 21.63 -10.50
C GLN A 133 -11.07 22.40 -10.12
N GLY A 134 -10.93 22.81 -8.84
CA GLY A 134 -9.69 23.41 -8.32
C GLY A 134 -8.46 22.50 -8.43
N TYR A 135 -8.65 21.19 -8.61
CA TYR A 135 -7.58 20.19 -8.75
C TYR A 135 -7.42 19.67 -10.20
N ALA A 136 -8.21 20.20 -11.14
CA ALA A 136 -8.25 19.78 -12.55
C ALA A 136 -7.30 20.56 -13.47
N ALA A 137 -6.50 21.50 -12.94
CA ALA A 137 -5.68 22.42 -13.74
C ALA A 137 -4.49 21.78 -14.49
N ALA A 138 -4.10 20.56 -14.13
CA ALA A 138 -3.09 19.75 -14.82
C ALA A 138 -3.74 18.47 -15.40
N PRO A 139 -3.25 17.92 -16.52
CA PRO A 139 -3.79 16.68 -17.11
C PRO A 139 -3.92 15.56 -16.07
N LEU A 140 -5.06 14.87 -16.04
CA LEU A 140 -5.35 13.79 -15.09
C LEU A 140 -4.56 12.51 -15.39
N THR A 141 -4.15 12.35 -16.65
CA THR A 141 -3.43 11.22 -17.22
C THR A 141 -2.18 11.68 -17.97
N MET A 142 -1.22 10.79 -18.13
CA MET A 142 0.00 11.02 -18.91
C MET A 142 0.39 9.77 -19.70
N ALA A 143 1.17 9.96 -20.76
CA ALA A 143 1.94 8.88 -21.35
C ALA A 143 3.22 8.67 -20.53
N TYR A 144 3.58 7.42 -20.27
CA TYR A 144 4.77 7.00 -19.54
C TYR A 144 5.46 5.87 -20.31
N THR A 145 6.73 6.08 -20.68
CA THR A 145 7.56 5.04 -21.27
C THR A 145 8.20 4.23 -20.15
N ILE A 146 7.96 2.93 -20.14
CA ILE A 146 8.47 1.99 -19.14
C ILE A 146 10.00 1.90 -19.28
N THR A 147 10.70 2.00 -18.17
CA THR A 147 12.17 1.97 -18.12
C THR A 147 12.70 0.58 -17.75
N GLU A 148 13.98 0.32 -17.99
CA GLU A 148 14.65 -0.87 -17.44
C GLU A 148 14.60 -0.89 -15.90
N GLU A 149 14.67 0.29 -15.25
CA GLU A 149 14.54 0.41 -13.79
C GLU A 149 13.18 -0.11 -13.30
N ASP A 150 12.10 0.07 -14.07
CA ASP A 150 10.79 -0.47 -13.74
C ASP A 150 10.79 -2.01 -13.75
N ALA A 151 11.61 -2.67 -14.57
CA ALA A 151 11.78 -4.13 -14.56
C ALA A 151 12.72 -4.66 -13.45
N THR A 152 13.44 -3.79 -12.71
CA THR A 152 14.32 -4.22 -11.61
C THR A 152 13.58 -4.49 -10.30
N GLY A 153 14.15 -5.34 -9.43
CA GLY A 153 13.65 -5.59 -8.07
C GLY A 153 12.38 -6.43 -7.99
N LEU A 154 12.02 -7.13 -9.06
CA LEU A 154 10.87 -8.03 -9.13
C LEU A 154 11.19 -9.41 -8.53
N VAL A 155 10.15 -10.14 -8.11
CA VAL A 155 10.23 -11.53 -7.60
C VAL A 155 9.15 -12.42 -8.23
N ASP A 156 9.48 -13.67 -8.59
CA ASP A 156 8.58 -14.56 -9.36
C ASP A 156 7.20 -14.79 -8.71
N ARG A 157 7.15 -14.83 -7.38
CA ARG A 157 5.92 -14.92 -6.57
C ARG A 157 6.19 -14.47 -5.14
N ILE A 158 5.12 -14.12 -4.44
CA ILE A 158 5.12 -13.99 -2.98
C ILE A 158 4.47 -15.26 -2.39
N PRO A 159 5.20 -16.06 -1.59
CA PRO A 159 4.67 -17.26 -0.97
C PRO A 159 3.71 -16.94 0.18
N SER A 160 2.82 -17.88 0.51
CA SER A 160 1.91 -17.78 1.66
C SER A 160 2.50 -18.34 2.97
N ASP A 161 3.56 -19.14 2.87
CA ASP A 161 4.30 -19.67 4.02
C ASP A 161 5.35 -18.67 4.52
N TYR A 162 5.44 -18.49 5.84
CA TYR A 162 6.35 -17.53 6.46
C TYR A 162 7.82 -17.98 6.45
N ALA A 163 8.12 -19.28 6.42
CA ALA A 163 9.48 -19.78 6.25
C ALA A 163 9.94 -19.62 4.78
N GLU A 164 9.05 -19.85 3.81
CA GLU A 164 9.30 -19.46 2.41
C GLU A 164 9.53 -17.95 2.29
N LYS A 165 8.67 -17.09 2.88
CA LYS A 165 8.85 -15.63 2.88
C LYS A 165 10.19 -15.21 3.49
N ALA A 166 10.58 -15.78 4.63
CA ALA A 166 11.83 -15.46 5.33
C ALA A 166 13.10 -15.95 4.61
N ALA A 167 12.98 -16.87 3.64
CA ALA A 167 14.07 -17.32 2.80
C ALA A 167 14.26 -16.48 1.52
N MET A 168 13.38 -15.50 1.25
CA MET A 168 13.50 -14.62 0.08
C MET A 168 14.54 -13.52 0.31
N THR A 169 15.02 -12.90 -0.78
CA THR A 169 15.87 -11.70 -0.74
C THR A 169 15.07 -10.43 -0.39
N SER A 170 13.80 -10.37 -0.80
CA SER A 170 12.88 -9.25 -0.56
C SER A 170 11.42 -9.72 -0.60
N GLN A 171 10.50 -8.84 -0.22
CA GLN A 171 9.07 -8.98 -0.53
C GLN A 171 8.69 -7.99 -1.65
N GLY A 172 9.45 -8.04 -2.76
CA GLY A 172 9.33 -7.15 -3.91
C GLY A 172 8.01 -7.27 -4.67
N TYR A 173 7.85 -6.45 -5.71
CA TYR A 173 6.72 -6.54 -6.65
C TYR A 173 6.82 -7.82 -7.49
N THR A 174 5.70 -8.41 -7.89
CA THR A 174 5.68 -9.60 -8.77
C THR A 174 5.65 -9.26 -10.26
N SER A 175 5.35 -8.01 -10.62
CA SER A 175 5.37 -7.57 -12.01
C SER A 175 5.63 -6.06 -12.18
N VAL A 176 6.01 -5.66 -13.40
CA VAL A 176 6.05 -4.25 -13.81
C VAL A 176 4.67 -3.61 -13.72
N LEU A 177 3.60 -4.33 -14.07
CA LEU A 177 2.21 -3.85 -13.96
C LEU A 177 1.87 -3.44 -12.53
N GLU A 178 2.18 -4.30 -11.56
CA GLU A 178 1.97 -4.07 -10.12
C GLU A 178 2.79 -2.87 -9.61
N LYS A 179 4.08 -2.83 -9.93
CA LYS A 179 4.99 -1.73 -9.55
C LYS A 179 4.55 -0.38 -10.12
N LEU A 180 4.03 -0.35 -11.35
CA LEU A 180 3.50 0.86 -11.98
C LEU A 180 2.09 1.22 -11.49
N ALA A 181 1.26 0.24 -11.16
CA ALA A 181 -0.03 0.47 -10.53
C ALA A 181 0.13 1.16 -9.16
N GLU A 182 1.04 0.65 -8.31
CA GLU A 182 1.38 1.26 -7.02
C GLU A 182 1.93 2.69 -7.21
N ARG A 183 2.88 2.87 -8.13
CA ARG A 183 3.54 4.15 -8.45
C ARG A 183 2.60 5.23 -8.98
N PHE A 184 1.47 4.85 -9.60
CA PHE A 184 0.48 5.78 -10.14
C PHE A 184 -0.85 5.77 -9.37
N HIS A 185 -0.93 5.11 -8.20
CA HIS A 185 -2.12 5.01 -7.35
C HIS A 185 -3.32 4.31 -8.04
N MET A 186 -3.09 3.31 -8.89
CA MET A 186 -4.10 2.64 -9.73
C MET A 186 -4.40 1.20 -9.28
N ASP A 187 -5.58 0.68 -9.65
CA ASP A 187 -5.81 -0.77 -9.68
C ASP A 187 -5.12 -1.38 -10.91
N GLU A 188 -4.42 -2.51 -10.75
CA GLU A 188 -3.70 -3.20 -11.82
C GLU A 188 -4.58 -3.53 -13.04
N LYS A 189 -5.82 -3.97 -12.80
CA LYS A 189 -6.74 -4.36 -13.88
C LYS A 189 -7.31 -3.13 -14.57
N PHE A 190 -7.43 -2.00 -13.87
CA PHE A 190 -7.74 -0.71 -14.50
C PHE A 190 -6.57 -0.18 -15.33
N LEU A 191 -5.33 -0.22 -14.82
CA LEU A 191 -4.13 0.16 -15.58
C LEU A 191 -3.95 -0.72 -16.82
N ALA A 192 -4.18 -2.04 -16.73
CA ALA A 192 -4.16 -2.93 -17.89
C ALA A 192 -5.30 -2.66 -18.88
N LYS A 193 -6.51 -2.34 -18.41
CA LYS A 193 -7.66 -1.95 -19.27
C LYS A 193 -7.44 -0.63 -20.00
N LEU A 194 -6.77 0.33 -19.37
CA LEU A 194 -6.42 1.63 -19.95
C LEU A 194 -5.37 1.49 -21.07
N ASN A 195 -4.67 0.34 -21.11
CA ASN A 195 -3.58 0.03 -22.04
C ASN A 195 -3.83 -1.27 -22.83
N PRO A 196 -4.88 -1.32 -23.67
CA PRO A 196 -5.28 -2.53 -24.38
C PRO A 196 -4.16 -3.02 -25.32
N GLY A 197 -3.55 -4.16 -24.97
CA GLY A 197 -2.47 -4.80 -25.73
C GLY A 197 -1.05 -4.51 -25.25
N ALA A 198 -0.85 -3.67 -24.24
CA ALA A 198 0.45 -3.51 -23.60
C ALA A 198 0.87 -4.79 -22.86
N ARG A 199 2.16 -5.10 -22.88
CA ARG A 199 2.78 -6.25 -22.18
C ARG A 199 3.51 -5.82 -20.91
N PHE A 200 3.60 -4.51 -20.67
CA PHE A 200 4.28 -3.88 -19.53
C PHE A 200 5.79 -4.22 -19.51
N GLN A 201 6.43 -4.06 -20.67
CA GLN A 201 7.86 -4.29 -20.87
C GLN A 201 8.62 -2.96 -21.04
N PRO A 202 9.91 -2.87 -20.67
CA PRO A 202 10.76 -1.72 -20.97
C PRO A 202 10.68 -1.27 -22.44
N GLY A 203 10.68 0.04 -22.66
CA GLY A 203 10.49 0.66 -23.97
C GLY A 203 9.03 0.76 -24.43
N GLU A 204 8.09 -0.01 -23.87
CA GLU A 204 6.66 0.20 -24.15
C GLU A 204 6.19 1.52 -23.52
N THR A 205 5.32 2.25 -24.23
CA THR A 205 4.69 3.48 -23.70
C THR A 205 3.23 3.20 -23.38
N ILE A 206 2.88 3.43 -22.12
CA ILE A 206 1.54 3.23 -21.55
C ILE A 206 0.93 4.58 -21.14
N HIS A 207 -0.36 4.61 -20.90
CA HIS A 207 -1.06 5.68 -20.22
C HIS A 207 -1.34 5.31 -18.76
N ALA A 208 -1.08 6.24 -17.85
CA ALA A 208 -1.37 6.13 -16.42
C ALA A 208 -1.97 7.43 -15.89
N THR A 209 -2.49 7.41 -14.66
CA THR A 209 -2.90 8.65 -13.98
C THR A 209 -1.69 9.48 -13.57
N VAL A 210 -1.90 10.77 -13.36
CA VAL A 210 -0.93 11.71 -12.80
C VAL A 210 -1.30 11.93 -11.32
N PRO A 211 -0.73 11.14 -10.39
CA PRO A 211 -1.11 11.14 -8.98
C PRO A 211 -0.74 12.44 -8.27
N ALA A 212 -1.30 12.60 -7.08
CA ALA A 212 -1.02 13.63 -6.12
C ALA A 212 0.48 13.73 -5.75
N LYS A 213 1.08 14.91 -5.92
CA LYS A 213 2.43 15.20 -5.40
C LYS A 213 2.42 15.16 -3.86
N PRO A 214 3.25 14.34 -3.19
CA PRO A 214 3.19 14.16 -1.73
C PRO A 214 3.09 15.45 -0.91
N ILE A 215 2.14 15.46 0.02
CA ILE A 215 1.84 16.57 0.94
C ILE A 215 3.01 16.81 1.89
N ARG A 216 3.25 18.08 2.25
CA ARG A 216 4.22 18.48 3.28
C ARG A 216 3.52 19.35 4.32
N ALA A 217 3.03 18.71 5.38
CA ALA A 217 2.56 19.39 6.58
C ALA A 217 2.96 18.57 7.82
N ALA A 218 3.11 19.23 8.95
CA ALA A 218 3.26 18.54 10.23
C ALA A 218 1.89 18.12 10.74
N VAL A 219 1.66 16.81 10.87
CA VAL A 219 0.43 16.23 11.40
C VAL A 219 0.60 16.00 12.90
N THR A 220 -0.26 16.61 13.70
CA THR A 220 -0.22 16.52 15.18
C THR A 220 -1.31 15.66 15.78
N ARG A 221 -2.43 15.45 15.06
CA ARG A 221 -3.52 14.54 15.46
C ARG A 221 -3.94 13.69 14.26
N ILE A 222 -3.97 12.38 14.46
CA ILE A 222 -4.59 11.41 13.55
C ILE A 222 -5.86 10.91 14.22
N ILE A 223 -6.94 10.75 13.44
CA ILE A 223 -8.21 10.20 13.90
C ILE A 223 -8.55 8.97 13.05
N VAL A 224 -8.75 7.82 13.68
CA VAL A 224 -9.06 6.54 13.04
C VAL A 224 -10.55 6.24 13.24
N ASP A 225 -11.29 6.18 12.14
CA ASP A 225 -12.75 6.04 12.11
C ASP A 225 -13.13 4.63 11.65
N LYS A 226 -13.61 3.83 12.60
CA LYS A 226 -14.05 2.44 12.37
C LYS A 226 -15.34 2.37 11.55
N GLU A 227 -16.21 3.39 11.63
CA GLU A 227 -17.52 3.43 10.95
C GLU A 227 -17.39 3.79 9.47
N THR A 228 -16.62 4.83 9.16
CA THR A 228 -16.39 5.28 7.77
C THR A 228 -15.20 4.58 7.11
N ARG A 229 -14.39 3.84 7.89
CA ARG A 229 -13.16 3.17 7.46
C ARG A 229 -12.15 4.15 6.83
N ARG A 230 -11.91 5.25 7.55
CA ARG A 230 -11.00 6.33 7.16
C ARG A 230 -9.98 6.65 8.26
N VAL A 231 -8.83 7.17 7.86
CA VAL A 231 -7.80 7.75 8.72
C VAL A 231 -7.62 9.21 8.32
N ALA A 232 -7.97 10.14 9.21
CA ALA A 232 -7.90 11.57 8.95
C ALA A 232 -6.73 12.21 9.72
N ALA A 233 -5.91 12.99 9.02
CA ALA A 233 -4.72 13.63 9.53
C ALA A 233 -4.91 15.15 9.65
N TYR A 234 -4.55 15.72 10.81
CA TYR A 234 -4.79 17.14 11.15
C TYR A 234 -3.51 17.87 11.58
N ASP A 235 -3.41 19.15 11.20
CA ASP A 235 -2.34 20.04 11.66
C ASP A 235 -2.59 20.58 13.08
N ALA A 236 -1.61 21.32 13.61
CA ALA A 236 -1.67 21.93 14.95
C ALA A 236 -2.76 23.02 15.13
N LYS A 237 -3.46 23.40 14.05
CA LYS A 237 -4.57 24.37 14.05
C LYS A 237 -5.94 23.69 13.91
N GLY A 238 -5.97 22.38 13.70
CA GLY A 238 -7.20 21.61 13.44
C GLY A 238 -7.63 21.57 11.97
N ASN A 239 -6.78 22.01 11.03
CA ASN A 239 -7.07 21.85 9.60
C ASN A 239 -6.84 20.39 9.19
N MET A 240 -7.76 19.83 8.39
CA MET A 240 -7.57 18.51 7.80
C MET A 240 -6.53 18.57 6.68
N VAL A 241 -5.38 17.96 6.93
CA VAL A 241 -4.23 17.88 6.02
C VAL A 241 -4.50 16.85 4.92
N ALA A 242 -4.86 15.64 5.34
CA ALA A 242 -5.11 14.50 4.47
C ALA A 242 -6.16 13.55 5.08
N ASP A 243 -6.75 12.69 4.25
CA ASP A 243 -7.69 11.66 4.70
C ASP A 243 -7.63 10.44 3.77
N TYR A 244 -7.44 9.24 4.36
CA TYR A 244 -7.11 8.00 3.64
C TYR A 244 -8.14 6.89 3.92
N PRO A 245 -8.44 5.98 2.96
CA PRO A 245 -9.21 4.78 3.23
C PRO A 245 -8.37 3.77 4.01
N ALA A 246 -8.99 3.03 4.93
CA ALA A 246 -8.27 2.09 5.77
C ALA A 246 -9.02 0.78 6.00
N THR A 247 -8.26 -0.33 6.11
CA THR A 247 -8.74 -1.48 6.90
C THR A 247 -8.47 -1.18 8.37
N VAL A 248 -9.51 -1.22 9.19
CA VAL A 248 -9.44 -1.14 10.65
C VAL A 248 -9.97 -2.47 11.21
N GLY A 249 -9.54 -2.86 12.42
CA GLY A 249 -9.79 -4.19 12.98
C GLY A 249 -11.28 -4.50 13.20
N SER A 250 -11.66 -5.77 12.98
CA SER A 250 -13.06 -6.22 13.08
C SER A 250 -13.55 -6.23 14.53
N ALA A 251 -14.85 -6.48 14.74
CA ALA A 251 -15.40 -6.70 16.08
C ALA A 251 -14.75 -7.92 16.78
N ASP A 252 -14.35 -8.94 16.01
CA ASP A 252 -13.70 -10.16 16.49
C ASP A 252 -12.19 -9.98 16.74
N THR A 253 -11.57 -8.96 16.12
CA THR A 253 -10.15 -8.63 16.25
C THR A 253 -9.95 -7.11 16.35
N PRO A 254 -10.42 -6.49 17.46
CA PRO A 254 -10.55 -5.04 17.54
C PRO A 254 -9.20 -4.32 17.50
N SER A 255 -9.15 -3.22 16.73
CA SER A 255 -8.13 -2.18 16.91
C SER A 255 -8.26 -1.51 18.27
N PRO A 256 -7.21 -0.82 18.77
CA PRO A 256 -7.21 -0.15 20.07
C PRO A 256 -8.35 0.88 20.24
N HIS A 257 -8.45 1.41 21.46
CA HIS A 257 -9.50 2.32 21.87
C HIS A 257 -8.92 3.52 22.60
N GLY A 258 -9.34 4.74 22.22
CA GLY A 258 -8.88 5.96 22.85
C GLY A 258 -7.61 6.53 22.20
N ASN A 259 -6.74 7.11 23.02
CA ASN A 259 -5.65 7.98 22.56
C ASN A 259 -4.28 7.33 22.78
N HIS A 260 -3.50 7.27 21.70
CA HIS A 260 -2.13 6.79 21.66
C HIS A 260 -1.24 7.89 21.04
N VAL A 261 0.06 7.64 20.97
CA VAL A 261 1.04 8.53 20.32
C VAL A 261 1.81 7.71 19.28
N VAL A 262 2.24 8.33 18.18
CA VAL A 262 3.20 7.72 17.25
C VAL A 262 4.53 7.53 17.99
N ASP A 263 4.97 6.29 18.13
CA ASP A 263 6.12 5.93 18.96
C ASP A 263 7.43 5.90 18.15
N ALA A 264 7.36 5.39 16.91
CA ALA A 264 8.45 5.33 15.94
C ALA A 264 7.88 5.28 14.50
N VAL A 265 8.76 5.43 13.51
CA VAL A 265 8.44 5.22 12.08
C VAL A 265 9.56 4.39 11.47
N ALA A 266 9.23 3.28 10.80
CA ALA A 266 10.16 2.46 10.03
C ALA A 266 9.73 2.45 8.55
N LEU A 267 10.62 2.92 7.68
CA LEU A 267 10.51 2.80 6.23
C LEU A 267 11.20 1.50 5.79
N ASN A 268 10.64 0.82 4.79
CA ASN A 268 11.03 -0.52 4.34
C ASN A 268 11.33 -1.50 5.51
N PRO A 269 10.36 -1.72 6.43
CA PRO A 269 10.58 -2.52 7.62
C PRO A 269 10.74 -4.02 7.31
N THR A 270 11.60 -4.70 8.08
CA THR A 270 11.52 -6.17 8.21
C THR A 270 10.32 -6.54 9.10
N TYR A 271 9.73 -7.71 8.88
CA TYR A 271 8.64 -8.22 9.71
C TYR A 271 9.09 -9.43 10.52
N THR A 272 9.08 -9.32 11.85
CA THR A 272 9.33 -10.46 12.74
C THR A 272 8.06 -11.29 12.92
N TYR A 273 8.05 -12.53 12.42
CA TYR A 273 7.03 -13.53 12.69
C TYR A 273 7.44 -14.38 13.90
N ASN A 274 6.57 -14.51 14.90
CA ASN A 274 6.81 -15.33 16.09
C ASN A 274 5.62 -16.29 16.32
N PRO A 275 5.80 -17.62 16.15
CA PRO A 275 4.68 -18.57 16.22
C PRO A 275 4.09 -18.74 17.64
N HIS A 276 4.78 -18.28 18.69
CA HIS A 276 4.25 -18.22 20.06
C HIS A 276 3.49 -16.93 20.38
N ARG A 277 3.33 -16.05 19.39
CA ARG A 277 2.69 -14.74 19.54
C ARG A 277 1.64 -14.49 18.45
N ASN A 278 2.04 -14.54 17.18
CA ASN A 278 1.19 -14.20 16.05
C ASN A 278 0.14 -15.30 15.81
N PHE A 279 0.61 -16.48 15.40
CA PHE A 279 -0.13 -17.75 15.24
C PHE A 279 0.90 -18.82 14.83
N LYS A 280 0.62 -20.11 15.04
CA LYS A 280 1.49 -21.19 14.52
C LYS A 280 1.05 -21.60 13.11
N GLN A 281 1.86 -21.28 12.10
CA GLN A 281 1.70 -21.80 10.75
C GLN A 281 2.35 -23.19 10.61
N GLY A 282 1.54 -24.20 10.30
CA GLY A 282 2.00 -25.58 10.17
C GLY A 282 2.76 -26.05 11.40
N GLU A 283 3.95 -26.63 11.18
CA GLU A 283 4.83 -27.09 12.26
C GLU A 283 5.93 -26.10 12.66
N ASN A 284 5.95 -24.87 12.12
CA ASN A 284 7.00 -23.91 12.48
C ASN A 284 6.85 -23.39 13.92
N ASP A 285 7.84 -23.69 14.76
CA ASP A 285 8.04 -23.20 16.13
C ASP A 285 9.12 -22.10 16.25
N ARG A 286 9.79 -21.75 15.15
CA ARG A 286 10.88 -20.77 15.13
C ARG A 286 10.38 -19.37 14.84
N VAL A 287 10.98 -18.39 15.53
CA VAL A 287 10.92 -16.97 15.15
C VAL A 287 11.63 -16.79 13.81
N LEU A 288 11.00 -16.04 12.91
CA LEU A 288 11.49 -15.77 11.56
C LEU A 288 11.51 -14.26 11.30
N ILE A 289 12.48 -13.80 10.51
CA ILE A 289 12.54 -12.42 10.02
C ILE A 289 12.22 -12.45 8.53
N VAL A 290 11.09 -11.88 8.15
CA VAL A 290 10.70 -11.69 6.74
C VAL A 290 11.38 -10.41 6.23
N PRO A 291 12.04 -10.46 5.06
CA PRO A 291 12.73 -9.30 4.47
C PRO A 291 11.72 -8.19 4.09
N PRO A 292 12.19 -6.95 3.85
CA PRO A 292 11.31 -5.83 3.54
C PRO A 292 10.76 -5.88 2.11
N GLY A 293 9.67 -5.14 1.87
CA GLY A 293 9.15 -4.87 0.53
C GLY A 293 7.64 -4.54 0.51
N PRO A 294 7.11 -4.06 -0.63
CA PRO A 294 5.69 -3.70 -0.79
C PRO A 294 4.73 -4.85 -0.50
N ASN A 295 5.13 -6.10 -0.78
CA ASN A 295 4.36 -7.31 -0.49
C ASN A 295 4.68 -7.94 0.88
N GLY A 296 5.39 -7.19 1.74
CA GLY A 296 5.59 -7.57 3.13
C GLY A 296 4.27 -7.63 3.91
N PRO A 297 4.19 -8.37 5.03
CA PRO A 297 2.96 -8.46 5.83
C PRO A 297 2.41 -7.12 6.34
N VAL A 298 3.26 -6.08 6.36
CA VAL A 298 2.93 -4.69 6.70
C VAL A 298 3.23 -3.67 5.58
N GLY A 299 3.53 -4.14 4.37
CA GLY A 299 3.95 -3.29 3.27
C GLY A 299 5.30 -2.60 3.49
N ASN A 300 5.51 -1.46 2.83
CA ASN A 300 6.77 -0.71 2.85
C ASN A 300 6.94 0.26 4.04
N VAL A 301 5.97 0.38 4.94
CA VAL A 301 5.91 1.40 6.00
C VAL A 301 5.26 0.83 7.25
N TRP A 302 5.86 1.11 8.40
CA TRP A 302 5.25 0.93 9.72
C TRP A 302 5.34 2.23 10.52
N ILE A 303 4.18 2.73 10.97
CA ILE A 303 4.06 3.81 11.95
C ILE A 303 3.64 3.16 13.26
N ASP A 304 4.59 3.09 14.20
CA ASP A 304 4.43 2.41 15.49
C ASP A 304 3.59 3.25 16.44
N LEU A 305 2.80 2.61 17.31
CA LEU A 305 1.96 3.30 18.29
C LEU A 305 2.39 2.98 19.72
N SER A 306 2.12 3.90 20.63
CA SER A 306 2.29 3.69 22.07
C SER A 306 1.37 2.62 22.69
N GLU A 307 0.47 2.01 21.90
CA GLU A 307 -0.17 0.74 22.25
C GLU A 307 0.72 -0.40 21.72
N PRO A 308 1.29 -1.25 22.61
CA PRO A 308 2.21 -2.29 22.17
C PRO A 308 1.62 -3.14 21.05
N THR A 309 2.41 -3.33 19.98
CA THR A 309 2.16 -4.22 18.83
C THR A 309 1.16 -3.72 17.77
N TYR A 310 0.56 -2.53 17.95
CA TYR A 310 -0.33 -1.92 16.98
C TYR A 310 0.35 -0.79 16.20
N GLY A 311 -0.07 -0.62 14.94
CA GLY A 311 0.49 0.39 14.04
C GLY A 311 -0.44 0.79 12.91
N ILE A 312 -0.07 1.86 12.22
CA ILE A 312 -0.61 2.26 10.92
C ILE A 312 0.42 1.88 9.86
N HIS A 313 0.03 1.08 8.86
CA HIS A 313 0.99 0.45 7.95
C HIS A 313 0.48 0.25 6.53
N GLY A 314 1.39 -0.05 5.59
CA GLY A 314 1.06 -0.32 4.18
C GLY A 314 0.42 -1.69 3.94
N THR A 315 0.21 -2.08 2.68
CA THR A 315 -0.39 -3.38 2.37
C THR A 315 -0.01 -3.93 0.99
N ALA A 316 0.17 -5.26 0.92
CA ALA A 316 0.29 -6.05 -0.30
C ALA A 316 -1.03 -6.14 -1.13
N THR A 317 -2.12 -5.51 -0.68
CA THR A 317 -3.47 -5.68 -1.27
C THR A 317 -4.29 -4.36 -1.32
N PRO A 318 -3.78 -3.28 -1.94
CA PRO A 318 -4.39 -1.94 -1.86
C PRO A 318 -5.83 -1.88 -2.39
N SER A 319 -6.17 -2.66 -3.42
CA SER A 319 -7.54 -2.77 -3.95
C SER A 319 -8.52 -3.51 -3.03
N GLN A 320 -8.06 -4.09 -1.92
CA GLN A 320 -8.88 -4.91 -1.01
C GLN A 320 -9.14 -4.28 0.36
N LEU A 321 -8.74 -3.01 0.59
CA LEU A 321 -8.84 -2.34 1.90
C LEU A 321 -10.25 -2.39 2.54
N PHE A 322 -11.31 -2.37 1.72
CA PHE A 322 -12.70 -2.41 2.18
C PHE A 322 -13.34 -3.83 2.14
N LEU A 323 -12.60 -4.84 1.68
CA LEU A 323 -13.01 -6.25 1.65
C LEU A 323 -12.35 -7.03 2.79
N ASN A 324 -11.05 -6.82 2.98
CA ASN A 324 -10.26 -7.49 4.01
C ASN A 324 -10.60 -6.96 5.41
N GLN A 325 -10.35 -7.79 6.42
CA GLN A 325 -10.33 -7.40 7.83
C GLN A 325 -8.87 -7.46 8.32
N SER A 326 -8.48 -6.55 9.20
CA SER A 326 -7.17 -6.58 9.86
C SER A 326 -7.30 -7.18 11.25
N HIS A 327 -6.23 -7.82 11.73
CA HIS A 327 -6.16 -8.32 13.11
C HIS A 327 -5.73 -7.16 14.02
N GLY A 328 -6.61 -6.16 14.17
CA GLY A 328 -6.41 -4.99 15.02
C GLY A 328 -5.52 -3.86 14.48
N CYS A 329 -4.53 -4.11 13.63
CA CYS A 329 -3.71 -3.02 13.03
C CYS A 329 -4.47 -2.18 11.99
N VAL A 330 -4.02 -0.96 11.70
CA VAL A 330 -4.61 -0.09 10.67
C VAL A 330 -3.83 -0.23 9.37
N ARG A 331 -4.51 -0.57 8.27
CA ARG A 331 -3.89 -0.75 6.94
C ARG A 331 -4.30 0.37 6.01
N LEU A 332 -3.33 0.96 5.32
CA LEU A 332 -3.49 1.89 4.21
C LEU A 332 -2.87 1.26 2.95
N THR A 333 -2.97 1.93 1.79
CA THR A 333 -2.09 1.62 0.64
C THR A 333 -0.63 1.96 0.99
N ASN A 334 0.36 1.46 0.25
CA ASN A 334 1.76 1.77 0.59
C ASN A 334 2.08 3.25 0.34
N TRP A 335 1.46 3.88 -0.67
CA TRP A 335 1.63 5.31 -0.94
C TRP A 335 0.97 6.19 0.14
N ASP A 336 -0.24 5.87 0.59
CA ASP A 336 -0.94 6.59 1.67
C ASP A 336 -0.19 6.46 3.01
N ALA A 337 0.31 5.26 3.32
CA ALA A 337 1.15 5.02 4.49
C ALA A 337 2.46 5.82 4.41
N TRP A 338 3.11 5.85 3.23
CA TRP A 338 4.37 6.56 3.01
C TRP A 338 4.20 8.08 3.09
N GLU A 339 3.12 8.65 2.57
CA GLU A 339 2.82 10.08 2.73
C GLU A 339 2.60 10.43 4.21
N LEU A 340 1.77 9.65 4.92
CA LEU A 340 1.52 9.86 6.34
C LEU A 340 2.80 9.74 7.19
N ALA A 341 3.66 8.76 6.91
CA ALA A 341 4.94 8.55 7.59
C ALA A 341 5.89 9.76 7.50
N HIS A 342 5.80 10.56 6.43
CA HIS A 342 6.58 11.78 6.26
C HIS A 342 5.95 13.04 6.88
N MET A 343 4.72 12.94 7.39
CA MET A 343 3.99 14.04 8.04
C MET A 343 3.89 13.90 9.55
N VAL A 344 3.98 12.69 10.09
CA VAL A 344 3.99 12.43 11.55
C VAL A 344 5.33 12.77 12.19
N LYS A 345 5.32 12.96 13.51
CA LYS A 345 6.53 13.10 14.33
C LYS A 345 6.45 12.17 15.56
N PRO A 346 7.43 11.24 15.73
CA PRO A 346 7.52 10.40 16.91
C PRO A 346 7.45 11.17 18.23
N LYS A 347 6.75 10.60 19.20
CA LYS A 347 6.47 11.15 20.55
C LYS A 347 5.75 12.51 20.56
N VAL A 348 5.17 12.93 19.43
CA VAL A 348 4.45 14.21 19.28
C VAL A 348 3.08 14.05 18.61
N THR A 349 2.98 13.29 17.51
CA THR A 349 1.70 13.06 16.83
C THR A 349 0.80 12.13 17.64
N THR A 350 -0.39 12.58 18.03
CA THR A 350 -1.39 11.73 18.70
C THR A 350 -2.21 10.94 17.70
N VAL A 351 -2.71 9.78 18.11
CA VAL A 351 -3.56 8.89 17.31
C VAL A 351 -4.78 8.49 18.12
N GLU A 352 -5.96 8.88 17.66
CA GLU A 352 -7.24 8.70 18.34
C GLU A 352 -8.08 7.64 17.62
N PHE A 353 -8.35 6.51 18.27
CA PHE A 353 -9.27 5.48 17.78
C PHE A 353 -10.67 5.74 18.30
N LEU A 354 -11.58 6.11 17.38
CA LEU A 354 -12.95 6.42 17.75
C LEU A 354 -13.71 5.20 18.28
N PRO A 355 -14.58 5.39 19.29
CA PRO A 355 -15.48 4.34 19.74
C PRO A 355 -16.57 4.07 18.68
N PRO A 356 -17.19 2.86 18.68
CA PRO A 356 -18.27 2.53 17.76
C PRO A 356 -19.41 3.56 17.79
N GLY A 357 -19.97 3.87 16.62
CA GLY A 357 -21.00 4.88 16.44
C GLY A 357 -20.54 6.34 16.44
N VAL A 358 -19.27 6.64 16.72
CA VAL A 358 -18.69 8.00 16.66
C VAL A 358 -17.82 8.16 15.41
N ARG A 359 -17.98 9.27 14.70
CA ARG A 359 -17.29 9.58 13.44
C ARG A 359 -16.38 10.80 13.59
N ILE A 360 -15.46 10.96 12.64
CA ILE A 360 -14.52 12.10 12.62
C ILE A 360 -15.24 13.46 12.70
N ALA A 361 -16.44 13.60 12.11
CA ALA A 361 -17.21 14.84 12.13
C ALA A 361 -17.63 15.26 13.55
N ASP A 362 -17.96 14.29 14.41
CA ASP A 362 -18.46 14.53 15.76
C ASP A 362 -17.34 15.07 16.67
N VAL A 363 -16.12 14.53 16.54
CA VAL A 363 -14.93 14.90 17.33
C VAL A 363 -14.11 16.07 16.73
N THR A 364 -14.57 16.64 15.62
CA THR A 364 -13.97 17.83 14.98
C THR A 364 -14.92 19.03 14.93
N GLY A 365 -16.19 18.85 15.31
CA GLY A 365 -17.19 19.93 15.25
C GLY A 365 -17.61 20.31 13.82
N ALA A 366 -17.38 19.42 12.84
CA ALA A 366 -17.69 19.63 11.42
C ALA A 366 -19.20 19.52 11.13
N SER A 367 -20.00 20.39 11.75
CA SER A 367 -21.44 20.51 11.54
C SER A 367 -21.78 21.41 10.33
N PRO A 368 -22.82 21.09 9.52
CA PRO A 368 -23.20 21.90 8.36
C PRO A 368 -23.48 23.38 8.68
N MET A 369 -23.97 23.70 9.88
CA MET A 369 -24.20 25.09 10.32
C MET A 369 -22.90 25.85 10.67
N ALA A 370 -21.81 25.17 11.04
CA ALA A 370 -20.53 25.83 11.35
C ALA A 370 -19.80 26.29 10.08
N ALA A 371 -20.03 25.60 8.95
CA ALA A 371 -19.50 25.97 7.64
C ALA A 371 -20.12 27.26 7.07
N ALA A 372 -21.38 27.58 7.42
CA ALA A 372 -22.09 28.77 6.95
C ALA A 372 -21.41 30.09 7.38
N THR A 373 -20.73 30.11 8.52
CA THR A 373 -19.94 31.28 8.97
C THR A 373 -18.57 31.35 8.31
N GLN A 374 -18.06 30.22 7.78
CA GLN A 374 -16.80 30.17 7.02
C GLN A 374 -16.99 30.48 5.54
N THR A 375 -18.24 30.59 5.05
CA THR A 375 -18.55 30.81 3.61
C THR A 375 -17.94 32.11 3.07
N ALA A 376 -17.67 33.11 3.91
CA ALA A 376 -16.97 34.34 3.54
C ALA A 376 -15.48 34.14 3.15
N ALA A 377 -14.89 32.96 3.40
CA ALA A 377 -13.50 32.62 3.06
C ALA A 377 -13.38 31.57 1.92
N VAL A 378 -14.49 31.10 1.34
CA VAL A 378 -14.52 29.97 0.40
C VAL A 378 -13.87 30.29 -0.96
N ALA A 379 -13.68 31.57 -1.30
CA ALA A 379 -12.92 31.99 -2.48
C ALA A 379 -11.42 31.61 -2.47
N THR A 380 -10.91 31.04 -1.37
CA THR A 380 -9.49 30.71 -1.18
C THR A 380 -9.21 29.19 -1.06
N ILE A 381 -10.23 28.33 -1.10
CA ILE A 381 -10.08 26.88 -0.86
C ILE A 381 -9.35 26.14 -2.00
N ALA A 382 -9.31 26.71 -3.20
CA ALA A 382 -8.44 26.25 -4.29
C ALA A 382 -6.92 26.40 -3.98
N GLY A 383 -6.54 27.08 -2.90
CA GLY A 383 -5.15 27.38 -2.54
C GLY A 383 -4.54 26.58 -1.38
N THR A 384 -5.29 25.68 -0.72
CA THR A 384 -4.89 25.11 0.59
C THR A 384 -4.51 23.62 0.58
N ARG A 385 -3.91 23.11 -0.51
CA ARG A 385 -3.04 21.91 -0.40
C ARG A 385 -1.69 22.37 0.19
N PRO A 386 -1.17 21.78 1.28
CA PRO A 386 0.15 22.13 1.79
C PRO A 386 1.24 21.93 0.73
N PRO A 387 2.29 22.79 0.68
CA PRO A 387 3.17 22.93 -0.48
C PRO A 387 3.93 21.63 -0.78
N ALA A 388 3.74 21.09 -1.98
CA ALA A 388 4.14 19.73 -2.33
C ALA A 388 5.65 19.53 -2.58
N ARG A 389 6.03 18.30 -2.98
CA ARG A 389 7.29 17.97 -3.69
C ARG A 389 7.68 19.10 -4.65
N GLY A 390 8.80 19.79 -4.47
CA GLY A 390 9.36 20.63 -5.55
C GLY A 390 9.64 19.77 -6.78
N ASP A 391 9.65 20.36 -7.98
CA ASP A 391 9.63 19.63 -9.26
C ASP A 391 10.84 18.71 -9.50
N ARG A 392 10.70 17.49 -8.98
CA ARG A 392 11.38 16.29 -9.42
C ARG A 392 10.31 15.27 -9.81
N LEU A 393 10.10 15.13 -11.11
CA LEU A 393 9.93 13.79 -11.68
C LEU A 393 11.14 12.94 -11.23
N PRO A 394 11.00 11.61 -11.08
CA PRO A 394 12.17 10.75 -11.02
C PRO A 394 13.05 11.04 -12.25
N PRO A 395 14.37 11.21 -12.06
CA PRO A 395 15.23 11.73 -13.13
C PRO A 395 15.27 10.76 -14.31
N PRO A 396 15.16 11.25 -15.57
CA PRO A 396 15.42 10.40 -16.73
C PRO A 396 16.89 9.96 -16.71
N ALA A 397 17.14 8.65 -16.84
CA ALA A 397 18.49 8.13 -16.98
C ALA A 397 19.15 8.68 -18.25
N ILE A 398 20.38 9.17 -18.12
CA ILE A 398 21.16 9.74 -19.23
C ILE A 398 21.81 8.58 -20.01
N ALA A 399 21.72 8.61 -21.33
CA ALA A 399 22.18 7.52 -22.19
C ALA A 399 23.64 7.67 -22.68
N GLU A 400 24.39 6.57 -22.62
CA GLU A 400 25.47 6.11 -23.53
C GLU A 400 26.70 7.02 -23.82
N ALA A 401 27.90 6.58 -24.24
CA ALA A 401 28.69 5.32 -24.24
C ALA A 401 30.08 5.70 -24.89
N PRO A 402 31.00 4.80 -25.37
CA PRO A 402 31.29 3.38 -25.12
C PRO A 402 32.79 3.12 -24.72
N SER A 403 33.24 1.85 -24.69
CA SER A 403 34.57 1.40 -24.20
C SER A 403 35.57 0.99 -25.30
N ILE A 404 36.91 1.08 -25.09
CA ILE A 404 37.94 0.27 -25.82
C ILE A 404 39.33 0.13 -25.14
N VAL A 405 39.71 -1.14 -24.83
CA VAL A 405 41.01 -1.90 -24.83
C VAL A 405 42.41 -1.35 -24.43
N ALA A 406 43.18 -2.24 -23.74
CA ALA A 406 44.66 -2.47 -23.76
C ALA A 406 45.61 -1.41 -23.10
N GLU A 407 46.84 -1.69 -22.64
CA GLU A 407 47.66 -2.92 -22.43
C GLU A 407 48.64 -2.69 -21.22
N VAL A 408 49.50 -3.65 -20.82
CA VAL A 408 50.35 -3.57 -19.59
C VAL A 408 51.82 -4.01 -19.83
N THR A 409 52.74 -3.57 -18.94
CA THR A 409 54.12 -4.08 -18.62
C THR A 409 55.33 -3.24 -19.13
N PRO A 410 56.58 -3.39 -18.57
CA PRO A 410 56.92 -3.18 -17.13
C PRO A 410 58.36 -2.62 -16.80
N ILE A 411 58.62 -2.25 -15.52
CA ILE A 411 59.90 -2.46 -14.75
C ILE A 411 61.17 -1.65 -15.20
N PRO A 412 62.32 -1.49 -14.45
CA PRO A 412 62.83 -2.11 -13.19
C PRO A 412 63.43 -1.20 -12.04
N ALA A 413 63.50 -1.78 -10.81
CA ALA A 413 64.62 -1.81 -9.79
C ALA A 413 65.33 -0.52 -9.26
N ALA A 414 66.00 -0.43 -8.08
CA ALA A 414 66.12 -1.15 -6.78
C ALA A 414 67.01 -0.24 -5.82
N THR A 415 67.67 -0.55 -4.66
CA THR A 415 68.09 -1.79 -3.94
C THR A 415 68.55 -1.49 -2.47
N ALA A 416 68.38 -2.43 -1.51
CA ALA A 416 69.04 -2.51 -0.17
C ALA A 416 68.72 -1.36 0.86
N VAL A 417 68.97 -1.44 2.20
CA VAL A 417 70.05 -2.03 3.05
C VAL A 417 69.49 -2.55 4.43
N THR A 418 70.36 -3.15 5.27
CA THR A 418 70.21 -3.83 6.60
C THR A 418 69.67 -2.96 7.78
N GLU A 419 69.41 -3.42 9.03
CA GLU A 419 70.08 -4.44 9.89
C GLU A 419 69.27 -4.89 11.15
N ALA A 420 69.68 -6.00 11.80
CA ALA A 420 69.56 -6.49 13.22
C ALA A 420 68.50 -5.94 14.23
N ALA A 421 68.03 -6.62 15.30
CA ALA A 421 68.09 -8.00 15.87
C ALA A 421 67.35 -7.97 17.27
N ALA A 422 67.03 -9.03 18.05
CA ALA A 422 66.70 -10.47 17.89
C ALA A 422 66.27 -11.05 19.29
N ALA A 423 65.96 -12.37 19.40
CA ALA A 423 65.76 -13.18 20.64
C ALA A 423 64.46 -12.93 21.48
N THR A 424 63.76 -13.90 22.12
CA THR A 424 63.81 -15.38 22.31
C THR A 424 62.48 -15.83 23.04
N ALA A 425 62.01 -17.09 23.20
CA ALA A 425 62.35 -18.47 22.76
C ALA A 425 61.17 -19.46 23.04
N ALA A 426 61.28 -20.71 22.54
CA ALA A 426 60.91 -22.04 23.10
C ALA A 426 59.77 -22.23 24.15
N ALA A 427 58.97 -23.32 24.18
CA ALA A 427 58.76 -24.54 23.35
C ALA A 427 57.42 -25.23 23.84
N THR A 428 56.98 -26.48 23.59
CA THR A 428 57.58 -27.78 23.16
C THR A 428 56.53 -28.70 22.48
N VAL A 429 57.00 -29.85 21.96
CA VAL A 429 56.37 -30.91 21.12
C VAL A 429 55.83 -32.13 21.92
N VAL A 430 54.86 -32.90 21.36
CA VAL A 430 54.84 -34.40 21.29
C VAL A 430 53.68 -34.96 20.42
N THR A 431 53.97 -35.96 19.59
CA THR A 431 53.05 -36.89 18.87
C THR A 431 53.69 -38.29 18.76
N PRO A 432 52.95 -39.36 18.38
CA PRO A 432 53.10 -39.89 17.01
C PRO A 432 51.83 -40.55 16.38
N GLU A 433 51.99 -41.00 15.13
CA GLU A 433 50.98 -41.58 14.19
C GLU A 433 51.02 -43.15 14.19
N PRO A 434 50.67 -43.97 13.14
CA PRO A 434 50.06 -43.72 11.81
C PRO A 434 49.04 -44.76 11.25
N LEU A 435 48.43 -44.43 10.09
CA LEU A 435 48.47 -45.30 8.90
C LEU A 435 48.35 -44.48 7.60
N VAL A 436 48.77 -45.06 6.46
CA VAL A 436 49.09 -44.37 5.19
C VAL A 436 48.44 -45.07 4.00
N ILE A 437 48.10 -44.34 2.92
CA ILE A 437 48.39 -44.67 1.50
C ILE A 437 48.03 -43.49 0.57
N THR A 438 48.96 -43.17 -0.32
CA THR A 438 48.91 -42.26 -1.50
C THR A 438 49.52 -43.04 -2.69
N PRO A 439 49.38 -42.68 -4.00
CA PRO A 439 49.63 -41.38 -4.66
C PRO A 439 48.41 -40.93 -5.54
N GLU A 440 48.44 -39.94 -6.44
CA GLU A 440 49.51 -39.38 -7.29
C GLU A 440 49.23 -37.92 -7.77
N ALA A 441 50.28 -37.23 -8.23
CA ALA A 441 50.31 -35.84 -8.76
C ALA A 441 51.32 -35.81 -9.95
N PRO A 442 51.67 -34.69 -10.67
CA PRO A 442 51.92 -33.29 -10.24
C PRO A 442 51.00 -32.29 -11.03
N VAL A 443 51.23 -30.98 -11.31
CA VAL A 443 52.43 -30.09 -11.37
C VAL A 443 52.09 -28.63 -10.97
N SER A 444 53.14 -27.94 -10.52
CA SER A 444 53.42 -26.50 -10.26
C SER A 444 53.07 -25.52 -11.43
N GLN A 445 53.20 -24.17 -11.33
CA GLN A 445 54.11 -23.31 -10.54
C GLN A 445 53.51 -21.94 -10.10
N GLU A 446 54.15 -21.35 -9.08
CA GLU A 446 54.08 -19.96 -8.56
C GLU A 446 55.27 -19.11 -9.17
N PRO A 447 55.76 -17.91 -8.69
CA PRO A 447 55.43 -17.07 -7.51
C PRO A 447 55.50 -15.48 -7.68
N LEU A 448 55.35 -14.76 -6.54
CA LEU A 448 56.07 -13.50 -6.11
C LEU A 448 55.56 -12.05 -6.39
N VAL A 449 55.89 -11.16 -5.41
CA VAL A 449 55.57 -9.71 -5.21
C VAL A 449 56.73 -9.10 -4.35
N PRO A 450 57.33 -7.90 -4.64
CA PRO A 450 57.01 -6.57 -3.99
C PRO A 450 57.32 -5.34 -4.93
N ASP A 451 57.55 -4.04 -4.58
CA ASP A 451 57.75 -3.26 -3.33
C ASP A 451 57.49 -1.71 -3.53
N THR A 452 57.78 -0.84 -2.54
CA THR A 452 57.51 0.65 -2.53
C THR A 452 58.72 1.53 -2.13
N PRO A 453 58.76 2.84 -2.48
CA PRO A 453 58.96 3.91 -1.45
C PRO A 453 58.32 5.31 -1.74
N HIS A 454 58.59 6.30 -0.86
CA HIS A 454 57.99 7.65 -0.66
C HIS A 454 59.09 8.74 -0.41
N PRO A 455 58.84 10.05 -0.10
CA PRO A 455 57.78 11.03 -0.47
C PRO A 455 58.29 12.51 -0.73
N LEU A 456 57.36 13.49 -0.71
CA LEU A 456 57.46 14.96 -0.48
C LEU A 456 57.56 15.92 -1.70
N PRO A 457 56.98 17.15 -1.63
CA PRO A 457 55.84 17.70 -0.83
C PRO A 457 54.68 18.13 -1.79
N VAL A 458 53.72 19.07 -1.59
CA VAL A 458 53.42 20.22 -0.69
C VAL A 458 51.89 20.32 -0.41
N GLU A 459 51.51 21.26 0.44
CA GLU A 459 50.20 21.70 1.01
C GLU A 459 48.95 21.89 0.10
N GLU A 460 47.79 21.50 0.66
CA GLU A 460 46.48 22.22 0.87
C GLU A 460 45.75 22.91 -0.32
N GLU A 461 44.41 22.91 -0.49
CA GLU A 461 43.19 22.47 0.25
C GLU A 461 42.14 21.91 -0.76
N PRO A 462 40.91 21.48 -0.39
CA PRO A 462 40.43 20.73 0.78
C PRO A 462 39.76 19.39 0.39
N GLU A 463 39.57 18.48 1.34
CA GLU A 463 38.65 17.34 1.15
C GLU A 463 37.18 17.77 1.23
N TYR A 464 36.39 17.43 0.20
CA TYR A 464 34.93 17.33 0.32
C TYR A 464 34.55 15.84 0.38
N PRO A 465 33.93 15.37 1.47
CA PRO A 465 33.51 13.98 1.56
C PRO A 465 32.41 13.66 0.54
N SER A 466 32.47 12.46 -0.02
CA SER A 466 31.44 11.92 -0.91
C SER A 466 30.15 11.65 -0.13
N ASP A 467 29.12 12.48 -0.32
CA ASP A 467 27.87 12.42 0.43
C ASP A 467 26.68 12.87 -0.45
N PRO A 468 25.47 12.29 -0.32
CA PRO A 468 25.26 10.85 -0.33
C PRO A 468 24.09 10.44 -1.25
N MET A 469 23.74 9.15 -1.17
CA MET A 469 22.39 8.67 -1.53
C MET A 469 21.29 9.44 -0.77
N LEU A 470 20.06 9.40 -1.29
CA LEU A 470 18.89 9.68 -0.44
C LEU A 470 18.92 8.67 0.73
N PRO A 471 18.86 9.12 2.00
CA PRO A 471 19.04 8.21 3.12
C PRO A 471 17.82 7.30 3.28
N GLU A 472 18.07 6.01 3.51
CA GLU A 472 17.01 5.00 3.76
C GLU A 472 16.37 5.14 5.15
N SER A 473 16.94 5.98 6.03
CA SER A 473 16.42 6.32 7.34
C SER A 473 16.43 7.83 7.60
N LEU A 474 15.77 8.26 8.67
CA LEU A 474 16.05 9.57 9.26
C LEU A 474 17.45 9.53 9.92
N PRO A 475 18.19 10.66 9.96
CA PRO A 475 19.45 10.73 10.69
C PRO A 475 19.26 10.25 12.15
N ASP A 476 20.27 9.55 12.66
CA ASP A 476 20.29 8.87 13.97
C ASP A 476 19.26 7.72 14.15
N GLN A 477 18.81 7.07 13.07
CA GLN A 477 18.09 5.79 13.12
C GLN A 477 18.78 4.69 12.28
N ALA A 478 19.05 3.55 12.93
CA ALA A 478 19.38 2.29 12.26
C ALA A 478 18.16 1.76 11.47
N PRO A 479 18.34 0.89 10.45
CA PRO A 479 17.22 0.31 9.70
C PRO A 479 16.23 -0.39 10.63
N GLY A 480 14.97 0.06 10.60
CA GLY A 480 13.97 -0.28 11.60
C GLY A 480 13.50 -1.74 11.53
N SER A 481 13.88 -2.54 12.54
CA SER A 481 13.37 -3.89 12.73
C SER A 481 12.03 -3.86 13.47
N VAL A 482 10.94 -4.22 12.79
CA VAL A 482 9.60 -4.16 13.37
C VAL A 482 9.20 -5.53 13.91
N THR A 483 8.91 -5.58 15.22
CA THR A 483 8.59 -6.82 15.93
C THR A 483 7.13 -6.80 16.36
N LEU A 484 6.29 -7.59 15.68
CA LEU A 484 4.83 -7.51 15.83
C LEU A 484 4.26 -8.77 16.46
N TYR A 485 3.42 -8.55 17.47
CA TYR A 485 2.65 -9.58 18.17
C TYR A 485 1.16 -9.21 18.15
N PRO A 486 0.39 -9.49 17.07
CA PRO A 486 -1.06 -9.49 17.19
C PRO A 486 -1.43 -10.51 18.27
N GLN A 487 -2.42 -10.20 19.11
CA GLN A 487 -2.88 -11.14 20.15
C GLN A 487 -3.51 -12.37 19.50
N ALA A 488 -3.25 -13.56 20.06
CA ALA A 488 -4.14 -14.69 19.89
C ALA A 488 -5.45 -14.41 20.65
N GLY A 489 -6.59 -14.73 20.02
CA GLY A 489 -7.93 -14.63 20.63
C GLY A 489 -8.29 -15.81 21.53
#